data_AF-A0A6J7VXR7-F1
#
_entry.id   AF-A0A6J7VXR7-F1
#
_cell.length_a   1.000
_cell.length_b   1.000
_cell.length_c   1.000
_cell.angle_alpha   90.00
_cell.angle_beta   90.00
_cell.angle_gamma   90.00
#
_symmetry.space_group_name_H-M   'P 1'
#
loop_
_entity.id
_entity.type
_entity.pdbx_description
1 polymer ?
#
loop_
_entity_poly.entity_id
_entity_poly.type
_entity_poly.pdbx_seq_one_letter_code
_entity_poly.pdbx_strand_id
1 'polypeptide(L)' 'MSVRYRSGEEEFEVRADTVVVASDVHPDSHVADSLQDLSVPVHIIGDAKSVDYIEGAMHSAHEVARGL' A
#
# COMPACT_ATOMS: atom_id res chain seq x y z
N MET A 1 27.32 -11.76 6.85
CA MET A 1 27.20 -10.86 5.68
C MET A 1 27.09 -9.43 6.22
N SER A 2 27.50 -8.41 5.47
CA SER A 2 27.26 -7.01 5.85
C SER A 2 26.34 -6.34 4.84
N VAL A 3 25.63 -5.32 5.31
CA VAL A 3 24.64 -4.56 4.55
C VAL A 3 25.08 -3.12 4.56
N ARG A 4 25.14 -2.52 3.37
CA ARG A 4 25.39 -1.09 3.21
C ARG A 4 24.07 -0.38 2.93
N TYR A 5 23.84 0.72 3.63
CA TYR A 5 22.68 1.57 3.42
C TYR A 5 23.08 3.03 3.53
N ARG A 6 22.21 3.90 3.03
CA ARG A 6 22.38 5.35 3.09
C ARG A 6 21.26 5.95 3.95
N SER A 7 21.60 6.90 4.82
CA SER A 7 20.64 7.70 5.56
C SER A 7 20.97 9.17 5.33
N GLY A 8 20.13 9.88 4.57
CA GLY A 8 20.48 11.21 4.07
C GLY A 8 21.66 11.14 3.10
N GLU A 9 22.74 11.85 3.39
CA GLU A 9 23.97 11.87 2.58
C GLU A 9 25.05 10.89 3.10
N GLU A 10 24.84 10.29 4.27
CA GLU A 10 25.83 9.43 4.93
C GLU A 10 25.66 7.96 4.54
N GLU A 11 26.78 7.27 4.32
CA GLU A 11 26.81 5.82 4.07
C GLU A 11 27.23 5.06 5.33
N PHE A 12 26.55 3.94 5.58
CA PHE A 12 26.76 3.08 6.74
C PHE A 12 26.94 1.62 6.32
N GLU A 13 27.60 0.84 7.17
CA GLU A 13 27.72 -0.60 7.03
C GLU A 13 27.42 -1.31 8.36
N VAL A 14 26.56 -2.33 8.33
CA VAL A 14 26.20 -3.12 9.51
C VAL A 14 26.25 -4.61 9.21
N ARG A 15 26.72 -5.42 10.17
CA ARG A 15 26.64 -6.88 10.06
C ARG A 15 25.21 -7.34 10.30
N ALA A 16 24.66 -8.12 9.38
CA ALA A 16 23.34 -8.72 9.52
C ALA A 16 23.32 -10.12 8.92
N ASP A 17 22.58 -11.02 9.57
CA ASP A 17 22.30 -12.35 9.04
C ASP A 17 20.99 -12.37 8.23
N THR A 18 20.13 -11.36 8.41
CA THR A 18 18.89 -11.17 7.66
C THR A 18 18.56 -9.69 7.55
N VAL A 19 17.96 -9.29 6.42
CA VAL A 19 17.50 -7.92 6.16
C VAL A 19 16.02 -7.96 5.83
N VAL A 20 15.24 -7.12 6.49
CA VAL A 20 13.83 -6.89 6.17
C VAL A 20 13.73 -5.53 5.50
N VAL A 21 13.24 -5.50 4.27
CA VAL A 21 12.96 -4.26 3.53
C VAL A 21 11.49 -3.95 3.68
N ALA A 22 11.17 -2.94 4.50
CA ALA A 22 9.82 -2.46 4.75
C ALA A 22 9.72 -0.95 4.46
N SER A 23 10.24 -0.56 3.30
CA SER A 23 10.42 0.85 2.92
C SER A 23 9.22 1.46 2.22
N ASP A 24 8.33 0.63 1.66
CA ASP A 24 7.27 1.12 0.79
C ASP A 24 6.07 0.19 0.76
N VAL A 25 4.93 0.76 0.40
CA VAL A 25 3.66 0.09 0.15
C VAL A 25 2.97 0.81 -1.01
N HIS A 26 2.39 0.04 -1.91
CA HIS A 26 1.76 0.58 -3.10
C HIS A 26 0.29 0.17 -3.13
N PRO A 27 -0.63 1.05 -3.60
CA PRO A 27 -1.98 0.64 -3.88
C PRO A 27 -2.01 -0.53 -4.88
N ASP A 28 -2.90 -1.49 -4.63
CA ASP A 28 -3.15 -2.62 -5.52
C ASP A 28 -4.64 -2.69 -5.86
N SER A 29 -4.97 -2.42 -7.13
CA SER A 29 -6.32 -2.46 -7.68
C SER A 29 -6.54 -3.59 -8.68
N HIS A 30 -5.62 -4.56 -8.78
CA HIS A 30 -5.63 -5.60 -9.82
C HIS A 30 -6.96 -6.39 -9.87
N VAL A 31 -7.57 -6.68 -8.71
CA VAL A 31 -8.86 -7.37 -8.67
C VAL A 31 -9.98 -6.49 -9.25
N ALA A 32 -10.00 -5.21 -8.90
CA ALA A 32 -10.99 -4.28 -9.46
C ALA A 32 -10.82 -4.12 -10.98
N ASP A 33 -9.57 -4.07 -11.45
CA ASP A 33 -9.25 -4.02 -12.88
C ASP A 33 -9.75 -5.25 -13.62
N SER A 34 -9.60 -6.44 -13.03
CA SER A 34 -10.10 -7.68 -13.61
C SER A 34 -11.62 -7.77 -13.73
N LEU A 35 -12.35 -6.91 -13.00
CA LEU A 35 -13.81 -6.87 -12.97
C LEU A 35 -14.39 -5.75 -13.84
N GLN A 36 -13.57 -4.92 -14.50
CA GLN A 36 -14.02 -3.77 -15.31
C GLN A 36 -14.96 -4.17 -16.46
N ASP A 37 -14.81 -5.39 -17.00
CA ASP A 37 -15.64 -5.91 -18.09
C ASP A 37 -17.00 -6.45 -17.61
N LEU A 38 -17.21 -6.56 -16.29
CA LEU A 38 -18.49 -6.96 -15.74
C LEU A 38 -19.41 -5.75 -15.64
N SER A 39 -20.68 -5.91 -16.03
CA SER A 39 -21.70 -4.86 -15.87
C SER A 39 -22.20 -4.73 -14.42
N VAL A 40 -21.30 -4.80 -13.44
CA VAL A 40 -21.59 -4.65 -12.01
C VAL A 40 -20.83 -3.45 -11.45
N PRO A 41 -21.43 -2.69 -10.51
CA PRO A 41 -20.70 -1.62 -9.82
C PRO A 41 -19.52 -2.19 -9.02
N VAL A 42 -18.34 -1.60 -9.20
CA VAL A 42 -17.12 -1.93 -8.44
C VAL A 42 -16.63 -0.65 -7.76
N HIS A 43 -16.36 -0.75 -6.46
CA HIS A 43 -15.81 0.34 -5.66
C HIS A 43 -14.49 -0.11 -5.03
N ILE A 44 -13.45 0.71 -5.19
CA ILE A 44 -12.15 0.50 -4.54
C ILE A 44 -12.11 1.36 -3.28
N ILE A 45 -11.75 0.77 -2.15
CA ILE A 45 -11.66 1.43 -0.83
C ILE A 45 -10.37 1.03 -0.12
N GLY A 46 -9.97 1.79 0.89
CA GLY A 46 -8.73 1.56 1.64
C GLY A 46 -7.47 1.60 0.79
N ASP A 47 -6.43 0.90 1.24
CA ASP A 47 -5.10 0.97 0.64
C ASP A 47 -5.07 0.51 -0.82
N ALA A 48 -6.01 -0.35 -1.23
CA ALA A 48 -6.21 -0.73 -2.62
C ALA A 48 -6.50 0.48 -3.53
N LYS A 49 -7.09 1.55 -2.99
CA LYS A 49 -7.32 2.84 -3.66
C LYS A 49 -6.17 3.82 -3.42
N SER A 50 -5.79 4.01 -2.16
CA SER A 50 -4.72 4.90 -1.74
C SER A 50 -4.23 4.45 -0.38
N VAL A 51 -2.92 4.24 -0.25
CA VAL A 51 -2.29 3.92 1.04
C VAL A 51 -2.48 5.09 2.00
N ASP A 52 -2.98 4.79 3.19
CA ASP A 52 -3.08 5.74 4.29
C ASP A 52 -3.00 5.02 5.65
N TYR A 53 -3.12 5.75 6.74
CA TYR A 53 -3.41 5.14 8.03
C TYR A 53 -4.78 4.43 8.01
N ILE A 54 -4.98 3.55 9.00
CA ILE A 54 -6.20 2.72 9.11
C ILE A 54 -7.51 3.54 9.06
N GLU A 55 -7.48 4.81 9.49
CA GLU A 55 -8.62 5.72 9.39
C GLU A 55 -9.04 6.03 7.94
N GLY A 56 -8.09 6.15 7.01
CA GLY A 56 -8.37 6.37 5.58
C GLY A 56 -9.14 5.22 4.96
N ALA A 57 -8.84 3.98 5.37
CA ALA A 57 -9.61 2.80 4.98
C ALA A 57 -11.04 2.84 5.53
N MET A 58 -11.22 3.23 6.79
CA MET A 58 -12.55 3.35 7.40
C MET A 58 -13.38 4.46 6.75
N HIS A 59 -12.79 5.63 6.49
CA HIS A 59 -13.47 6.76 5.88
C HIS A 59 -13.86 6.47 4.42
N SER A 60 -12.95 5.92 3.62
CA SER A 60 -13.27 5.56 2.22
C SER A 60 -14.38 4.50 2.11
N ALA A 61 -14.41 3.53 3.03
CA ALA A 61 -15.52 2.58 3.14
C ALA A 61 -16.84 3.27 3.50
N HIS A 62 -16.81 4.19 4.48
CA HIS A 62 -17.98 4.93 4.93
C HIS A 62 -18.57 5.81 3.82
N GLU A 63 -17.72 6.51 3.06
CA GLU A 63 -18.12 7.34 1.92
C GLU A 63 -18.89 6.53 0.87
N VAL A 64 -18.35 5.37 0.47
CA VAL A 64 -19.01 4.48 -0.48
C VAL A 64 -20.35 4.01 0.09
N ALA A 65 -20.37 3.52 1.34
CA ALA A 65 -21.58 3.01 1.97
C ALA A 65 -22.69 4.06 2.15
N ARG A 66 -22.35 5.33 2.33
CA ARG A 66 -23.32 6.44 2.45
C ARG A 66 -23.86 6.92 1.10
N GLY A 67 -23.15 6.63 0.02
CA GLY A 67 -23.55 6.96 -1.35
C GLY A 67 -24.35 5.86 -2.07
N LEU A 68 -24.45 4.67 -1.47
CA LEU A 68 -25.33 3.58 -1.88
C LEU A 68 -26.74 3.76 -1.31
#